data_AF-A0A0C9XSQ1-F1
#
_entry.id   AF-A0A0C9XSQ1-F1
#
_cell.length_a   1.000
_cell.length_b   1.000
_cell.length_c   1.000
_cell.angle_alpha   90.00
_cell.angle_beta   90.00
_cell.angle_gamma   90.00
#
_symmetry.space_group_name_H-M   'P 1'
#
loop_
_entity.id
_entity.type
_entity.pdbx_description
1 polymer ?
#
loop_
_entity_poly.entity_id
_entity_poly.type
_entity_poly.pdbx_seq_one_letter_code
_entity_poly.pdbx_strand_id
1 'polypeptide(L)'
;MFSTLQEYHQAIISAAWMIILSLIPQDLVRAGAILFGFLICVHAMRPRTLMKTLQLRLSSLEEKLQDAVDSGIMRQSDTIFTNQFTRDIGRIRYTIFELYERMLMTSGGIFQEVKAVWEGLSLKINQCIRDVDDLERDLEINRAKILKNRYHLWK
;
A
#
# COMPACT_ATOMS: atom_id res chain seq x y z
N MET A 1 1.36 -47.32 -34.60
CA MET A 1 0.18 -46.66 -35.20
C MET A 1 -0.41 -45.55 -34.32
N PHE A 2 -0.28 -45.62 -32.98
CA PHE A 2 -0.69 -44.52 -32.08
C PHE A 2 0.28 -43.32 -32.06
N SER A 3 1.60 -43.54 -32.23
CA SER A 3 2.59 -42.45 -32.22
C SER A 3 2.44 -41.49 -33.40
N THR A 4 2.16 -42.02 -34.58
CA THR A 4 1.95 -41.24 -35.80
C THR A 4 0.70 -40.35 -35.71
N LEU A 5 -0.37 -40.83 -35.06
CA LEU A 5 -1.59 -40.03 -34.89
C LEU A 5 -1.36 -38.85 -33.92
N GLN A 6 -0.54 -39.05 -32.88
CA GLN A 6 -0.18 -38.04 -31.90
C GLN A 6 0.74 -36.96 -32.51
N GLU A 7 1.70 -37.35 -33.35
CA GLU A 7 2.56 -36.43 -34.10
C GLU A 7 1.76 -35.55 -35.07
N TYR A 8 0.80 -36.13 -35.80
CA TYR A 8 -0.11 -35.37 -36.67
C TYR A 8 -0.96 -34.39 -35.87
N HIS A 9 -1.49 -34.80 -34.73
CA HIS A 9 -2.29 -33.92 -33.87
C HIS A 9 -1.46 -32.74 -33.36
N GLN A 10 -0.22 -33.00 -32.96
CA GLN A 10 0.68 -31.96 -32.47
C GLN A 10 1.13 -31.00 -33.57
N ALA A 11 1.32 -31.50 -34.79
CA ALA A 11 1.61 -30.67 -35.96
C ALA A 11 0.44 -29.76 -36.34
N ILE A 12 -0.80 -30.28 -36.30
CA ILE A 12 -2.01 -29.49 -36.56
C ILE A 12 -2.18 -28.41 -35.49
N ILE A 13 -1.98 -28.74 -34.21
CA ILE A 13 -2.05 -27.77 -33.11
C ILE A 13 -0.97 -26.70 -33.28
N SER A 14 0.27 -27.07 -33.62
CA SER A 14 1.36 -26.13 -33.84
C SER A 14 1.11 -25.19 -35.03
N ALA A 15 0.62 -25.71 -36.15
CA ALA A 15 0.25 -24.91 -37.32
C ALA A 15 -0.91 -23.95 -37.02
N ALA A 16 -1.93 -24.42 -36.28
CA ALA A 16 -3.03 -23.58 -35.83
C ALA A 16 -2.54 -22.43 -34.94
N TRP A 17 -1.64 -22.69 -33.99
CA TRP A 17 -1.02 -21.65 -33.17
C TRP A 17 -0.22 -20.63 -33.98
N MET A 18 0.55 -21.06 -34.99
CA MET A 18 1.29 -20.15 -35.86
C MET A 18 0.37 -19.22 -36.67
N ILE A 19 -0.75 -19.73 -37.17
CA ILE A 19 -1.74 -18.93 -37.90
C ILE A 19 -2.42 -17.92 -36.96
N ILE A 20 -2.80 -18.36 -35.76
CA ILE A 20 -3.39 -17.46 -34.75
C ILE A 20 -2.41 -16.34 -34.38
N LEU A 21 -1.13 -16.66 -34.17
CA LEU A 21 -0.10 -15.67 -33.83
C LEU A 21 0.25 -14.74 -34.99
N SER A 22 0.16 -15.19 -36.25
CA SER A 22 0.43 -14.36 -37.43
C SER A 22 -0.73 -13.41 -37.79
N LEU A 23 -1.95 -13.73 -37.36
CA LEU A 23 -3.14 -12.89 -37.52
C LEU A 23 -3.24 -11.78 -36.48
N ILE A 24 -2.55 -11.89 -35.35
CA ILE A 24 -2.56 -10.88 -34.29
C ILE A 24 -1.65 -9.72 -34.72
N PRO A 25 -2.20 -8.52 -34.99
CA PRO A 25 -1.38 -7.36 -35.31
C PRO A 25 -0.44 -7.06 -34.14
N GLN A 26 0.82 -6.73 -34.43
CA GLN A 26 1.81 -6.37 -33.42
C GLN A 26 1.32 -5.21 -32.53
N ASP A 27 0.51 -4.31 -33.09
CA ASP A 27 -0.16 -3.22 -32.37
C ASP A 27 -1.21 -3.71 -31.37
N LEU A 28 -1.89 -4.83 -31.63
CA LEU A 28 -2.86 -5.43 -30.71
C LEU A 28 -2.16 -6.04 -29.50
N VAL A 29 -1.01 -6.71 -29.69
CA VAL A 29 -0.18 -7.22 -28.58
C VAL A 29 0.32 -6.06 -27.74
N ARG A 30 0.80 -4.98 -28.37
CA ARG A 30 1.30 -3.79 -27.68
C ARG A 30 0.18 -3.10 -26.90
N ALA A 31 -0.98 -2.88 -27.52
CA ALA A 31 -2.14 -2.29 -26.85
C ALA A 31 -2.62 -3.18 -25.68
N GLY A 32 -2.63 -4.50 -25.89
CA GLY A 32 -2.95 -5.48 -24.84
C GLY A 32 -1.99 -5.40 -23.66
N ALA A 33 -0.67 -5.37 -23.90
CA ALA A 33 0.33 -5.26 -22.85
C ALA A 33 0.22 -3.94 -22.07
N ILE A 34 -0.03 -2.82 -22.76
CA ILE A 34 -0.25 -1.51 -22.12
C ILE A 34 -1.50 -1.55 -21.25
N LEU A 35 -2.61 -2.11 -21.75
CA LEU A 35 -3.86 -2.24 -21.02
C LEU A 35 -3.70 -3.13 -19.79
N PHE A 36 -3.02 -4.28 -19.93
CA PHE A 36 -2.72 -5.18 -18.81
C PHE A 36 -1.85 -4.49 -17.75
N GLY A 37 -0.79 -3.80 -18.17
CA GLY A 37 0.05 -3.02 -17.25
C GLY A 37 -0.75 -1.96 -16.49
N PHE A 38 -1.63 -1.24 -17.19
CA PHE A 38 -2.51 -0.25 -16.58
C PHE A 38 -3.47 -0.89 -15.56
N LEU A 39 -4.10 -2.02 -15.91
CA LEU A 39 -5.00 -2.74 -15.00
C LEU A 39 -4.27 -3.25 -13.74
N ILE A 40 -3.04 -3.73 -13.88
CA ILE A 40 -2.20 -4.13 -12.74
C ILE A 40 -1.92 -2.92 -11.84
N CYS A 41 -1.56 -1.76 -12.40
CA CYS A 41 -1.35 -0.54 -11.64
C CYS A 41 -2.61 -0.10 -10.88
N VAL A 42 -3.76 -0.12 -11.54
CA VAL A 42 -5.05 0.23 -10.93
C VAL A 42 -5.41 -0.76 -9.81
N HIS A 43 -5.15 -2.05 -10.00
CA HIS A 43 -5.36 -3.06 -8.96
C HIS A 43 -4.43 -2.88 -7.76
N ALA A 44 -3.15 -2.57 -7.98
CA ALA A 44 -2.20 -2.29 -6.91
C ALA A 44 -2.57 -1.01 -6.14
N MET A 45 -3.08 -0.01 -6.85
CA MET A 45 -3.55 1.25 -6.26
C MET A 45 -4.99 1.18 -5.74
N ARG A 46 -5.59 0.01 -5.62
CA ARG A 46 -6.98 -0.12 -5.19
C ARG A 46 -7.16 0.54 -3.81
N PRO A 47 -7.98 1.61 -3.67
CA PRO A 47 -8.09 2.38 -2.44
C PRO A 47 -8.41 1.52 -1.22
N ARG A 48 -9.28 0.51 -1.40
CA ARG A 48 -9.67 -0.43 -0.35
C ARG A 48 -8.49 -1.22 0.23
N THR A 49 -7.57 -1.69 -0.62
CA THR A 49 -6.38 -2.42 -0.16
C THR A 49 -5.47 -1.47 0.60
N LEU A 50 -5.22 -0.28 0.03
CA LEU A 50 -4.37 0.73 0.66
C LEU A 50 -4.90 1.18 2.02
N MET A 51 -6.21 1.35 2.17
CA MET A 51 -6.82 1.73 3.45
C MET A 51 -6.69 0.65 4.52
N LYS A 52 -6.81 -0.63 4.16
CA LYS A 52 -6.54 -1.71 5.11
C LYS A 52 -5.09 -1.67 5.58
N THR A 53 -4.15 -1.46 4.66
CA THR A 53 -2.73 -1.27 5.01
C THR A 53 -2.53 -0.07 5.92
N LEU A 54 -3.16 1.07 5.61
CA LEU A 54 -3.10 2.29 6.44
C LEU A 54 -3.64 2.06 7.85
N GLN A 55 -4.77 1.37 7.99
CA GLN A 55 -5.35 1.01 9.29
C GLN A 55 -4.41 0.09 10.10
N LEU A 56 -3.81 -0.91 9.45
CA LEU A 56 -2.85 -1.80 10.11
C LEU A 56 -1.60 -1.05 10.58
N ARG A 57 -1.06 -0.14 9.74
CA ARG A 57 0.10 0.70 10.08
C ARG A 57 -0.21 1.62 11.25
N LEU A 58 -1.38 2.26 11.23
CA LEU A 58 -1.82 3.12 12.34
C LEU A 58 -1.95 2.32 13.64
N SER A 59 -2.57 1.14 13.60
CA SER A 59 -2.70 0.27 14.77
C SER A 59 -1.33 -0.14 15.33
N SER A 60 -0.37 -0.44 14.46
CA SER A 60 1.00 -0.77 14.88
C SER A 60 1.72 0.42 15.52
N LEU A 61 1.57 1.62 14.95
CA LEU A 61 2.09 2.85 15.54
C LEU A 61 1.48 3.11 16.93
N GLU A 62 0.18 2.94 17.08
CA GLU A 62 -0.53 3.12 18.35
C GLU A 62 -0.06 2.14 19.43
N GLU A 63 0.18 0.89 19.05
CA GLU A 63 0.76 -0.12 19.94
C GLU A 63 2.18 0.26 20.40
N LYS A 64 3.05 0.68 19.46
CA LYS A 64 4.40 1.16 19.78
C LYS A 64 4.38 2.40 20.65
N LEU A 65 3.44 3.31 20.42
CA LEU A 65 3.25 4.48 21.25
C LEU A 65 2.84 4.08 22.67
N GLN A 66 1.90 3.15 22.81
CA GLN A 66 1.47 2.66 24.11
C GLN A 66 2.65 2.02 24.88
N ASP A 67 3.46 1.19 24.23
CA ASP A 67 4.70 0.64 24.82
C ASP A 67 5.68 1.76 25.25
N ALA A 68 5.84 2.80 24.44
CA ALA A 68 6.69 3.94 24.77
C ALA A 68 6.13 4.78 25.95
N VAL A 69 4.82 4.84 26.10
CA VAL A 69 4.16 5.48 27.26
C VAL A 69 4.37 4.63 28.51
N ASP A 70 4.09 3.33 28.43
CA ASP A 70 4.14 2.39 29.57
C ASP A 70 5.56 2.21 30.09
N SER A 71 6.55 2.18 29.20
CA SER A 71 7.98 2.15 29.55
C SER A 71 8.54 3.50 30.05
N GLY A 72 7.68 4.52 30.15
CA GLY A 72 8.02 5.86 30.61
C GLY A 72 8.97 6.62 29.67
N ILE A 73 9.16 6.14 28.44
CA ILE A 73 9.95 6.82 27.42
C ILE A 73 9.27 8.16 27.09
N MET A 74 7.96 8.15 26.82
CA MET A 74 7.24 9.39 26.50
C MET A 74 7.27 10.44 27.61
N ARG A 75 7.35 10.02 28.87
CA ARG A 75 7.50 10.92 30.03
C ARG A 75 8.88 11.57 30.11
N GLN A 76 9.90 10.91 29.56
CA GLN A 76 11.28 11.41 29.52
C GLN A 76 11.62 12.14 28.21
N SER A 77 10.72 12.09 27.23
CA SER A 77 10.79 12.86 26.00
C SER A 77 10.66 14.36 26.27
N ASP A 78 11.20 15.15 25.35
CA ASP A 78 10.97 16.58 25.33
C ASP A 78 9.47 16.88 25.20
N THR A 79 8.99 17.90 25.94
CA THR A 79 7.61 18.37 25.86
C THR A 79 7.27 18.87 24.46
N ILE A 80 8.23 19.46 23.74
CA ILE A 80 8.04 19.89 22.35
C ILE A 80 7.76 18.68 21.45
N PHE A 81 8.57 17.61 21.59
CA PHE A 81 8.39 16.37 20.84
C PHE A 81 7.02 15.74 21.13
N THR A 82 6.68 15.57 22.41
CA THR A 82 5.41 14.93 22.81
C THR A 82 4.19 15.72 22.32
N ASN A 83 4.22 17.05 22.38
CA ASN A 83 3.14 17.90 21.89
C ASN A 83 2.99 17.82 20.37
N GLN A 84 4.10 17.92 19.62
CA GLN A 84 4.09 17.80 18.17
C GLN A 84 3.59 16.42 17.74
N PHE A 85 4.12 15.36 18.34
CA PHE A 85 3.74 13.98 18.05
C PHE A 85 2.25 13.73 18.27
N THR A 86 1.70 14.20 19.41
CA THR A 86 0.27 14.08 19.71
C THR A 86 -0.59 14.83 18.69
N ARG A 87 -0.15 16.02 18.27
CA ARG A 87 -0.86 16.81 17.26
C ARG A 87 -0.85 16.11 15.90
N ASP A 88 0.29 15.54 15.50
CA ASP A 88 0.44 14.88 14.21
C ASP A 88 -0.35 13.56 14.15
N ILE A 89 -0.34 12.75 15.23
CA ILE A 89 -1.25 11.60 15.37
C ILE A 89 -2.71 12.02 15.25
N GLY A 90 -3.11 13.10 15.93
CA GLY A 90 -4.49 13.60 15.90
C GLY A 90 -4.92 13.99 14.49
N ARG A 91 -4.04 14.69 13.77
CA ARG A 91 -4.24 15.07 12.37
C ARG A 91 -4.36 13.84 11.47
N ILE A 92 -3.46 12.87 11.60
CA ILE A 92 -3.46 11.64 10.79
C ILE A 92 -4.76 10.86 11.03
N ARG A 93 -5.18 10.67 12.29
CA ARG A 93 -6.44 9.99 12.62
C ARG A 93 -7.65 10.66 11.96
N TYR A 94 -7.71 11.99 12.01
CA TYR A 94 -8.78 12.75 11.34
C TYR A 94 -8.76 12.54 9.82
N THR A 95 -7.58 12.64 9.18
CA THR A 95 -7.44 12.41 7.74
C THR A 95 -7.81 10.98 7.34
N ILE A 96 -7.43 9.97 8.12
CA ILE A 96 -7.81 8.57 7.89
C ILE A 96 -9.33 8.41 7.93
N PHE A 97 -10.00 9.03 8.91
CA PHE A 97 -11.46 9.01 9.01
C PHE A 97 -12.12 9.64 7.78
N GLU A 98 -11.68 10.82 7.35
CA GLU A 98 -12.18 11.50 6.15
C GLU A 98 -11.97 10.66 4.88
N LEU A 99 -10.80 10.02 4.73
CA LEU A 99 -10.50 9.14 3.61
C LEU A 99 -11.33 7.86 3.62
N TYR A 100 -11.62 7.32 4.80
CA TYR A 100 -12.48 6.15 4.97
C TYR A 100 -13.94 6.48 4.59
N GLU A 101 -14.45 7.62 5.03
CA GLU A 101 -15.80 8.07 4.67
C GLU A 101 -15.93 8.29 3.15
N ARG A 102 -14.97 9.00 2.54
CA ARG A 102 -14.90 9.16 1.08
C ARG A 102 -14.85 7.83 0.34
N MET A 103 -14.08 6.87 0.85
CA MET A 103 -14.04 5.54 0.26
C MET A 103 -15.41 4.87 0.28
N LEU A 104 -16.11 4.90 1.41
CA LEU A 104 -17.44 4.30 1.55
C LEU A 104 -18.45 4.95 0.58
N MET A 105 -18.38 6.26 0.38
CA MET A 105 -19.23 6.94 -0.61
C MET A 105 -18.93 6.51 -2.06
N THR A 106 -17.69 6.07 -2.33
CA THR A 106 -17.25 5.57 -3.65
C THR A 106 -17.33 4.03 -3.79
N SER A 107 -17.86 3.31 -2.79
CA SER A 107 -17.89 1.84 -2.80
C SER A 107 -19.14 1.28 -3.48
N GLY A 108 -19.34 1.58 -4.76
CA GLY A 108 -20.49 1.10 -5.56
C GLY A 108 -20.16 0.09 -6.66
N GLY A 109 -18.89 -0.33 -6.80
CA GLY A 109 -18.46 -1.35 -7.77
C GLY A 109 -17.06 -1.11 -8.35
N ILE A 110 -16.58 -2.03 -9.21
CA ILE A 110 -15.22 -1.96 -9.80
C ILE A 110 -15.01 -0.62 -10.55
N PHE A 111 -16.01 -0.15 -11.31
CA PHE A 111 -15.93 1.13 -12.02
C PHE A 111 -15.78 2.34 -11.07
N GLN A 112 -16.41 2.32 -9.91
CA GLN A 112 -16.26 3.41 -8.93
C GLN A 112 -14.90 3.36 -8.23
N GLU A 113 -14.34 2.16 -8.01
CA GLU A 113 -12.98 2.04 -7.48
C GLU A 113 -11.94 2.55 -8.49
N VAL A 114 -12.08 2.22 -9.79
CA VAL A 114 -11.20 2.77 -10.85
C VAL A 114 -11.32 4.28 -10.93
N LYS A 115 -12.54 4.81 -10.81
CA LYS A 115 -12.78 6.25 -10.74
C LYS A 115 -12.10 6.88 -9.52
N ALA A 116 -12.19 6.26 -8.34
CA ALA A 116 -11.54 6.75 -7.12
C ALA A 116 -10.00 6.74 -7.22
N VAL A 117 -9.41 5.76 -7.93
CA VAL A 117 -7.98 5.77 -8.28
C VAL A 117 -7.64 6.99 -9.13
N TRP A 118 -8.43 7.25 -10.19
CA TRP A 118 -8.26 8.41 -11.06
C TRP A 118 -8.45 9.76 -10.37
N GLU A 119 -9.39 9.84 -9.42
CA GLU A 119 -9.64 11.03 -8.59
C GLU A 119 -8.57 11.25 -7.51
N GLY A 120 -7.54 10.39 -7.46
CA GLY A 120 -6.38 10.55 -6.59
C GLY A 120 -6.63 10.14 -5.14
N LEU A 121 -7.72 9.41 -4.84
CA LEU A 121 -7.98 8.90 -3.50
C LEU A 121 -6.84 7.96 -3.06
N SER A 122 -6.35 7.11 -3.96
CA SER A 122 -5.21 6.22 -3.72
C SER A 122 -3.93 6.97 -3.38
N LEU A 123 -3.67 8.10 -4.03
CA LEU A 123 -2.51 8.94 -3.74
C LEU A 123 -2.61 9.55 -2.34
N LYS A 124 -3.80 10.03 -1.95
CA LYS A 124 -4.03 10.56 -0.60
C LYS A 124 -3.86 9.49 0.48
N ILE A 125 -4.37 8.28 0.26
CA ILE A 125 -4.17 7.16 1.20
C ILE A 125 -2.69 6.80 1.30
N ASN A 126 -1.97 6.71 0.17
CA ASN A 126 -0.53 6.45 0.17
C ASN A 126 0.29 7.53 0.87
N GLN A 127 -0.09 8.80 0.70
CA GLN A 127 0.56 9.89 1.44
C GLN A 127 0.35 9.71 2.94
N CYS A 128 -0.86 9.39 3.37
CA CYS A 128 -1.16 9.16 4.77
C CYS A 128 -0.42 7.93 5.35
N ILE A 129 -0.19 6.88 4.54
CA ILE A 129 0.68 5.75 4.93
C ILE A 129 2.09 6.23 5.22
N ARG A 130 2.66 7.07 4.35
CA ARG A 130 4.00 7.64 4.57
C ARG A 130 4.06 8.51 5.81
N ASP A 131 3.04 9.33 6.03
CA ASP A 131 2.95 10.18 7.23
C ASP A 131 2.93 9.33 8.52
N VAL A 132 2.25 8.16 8.51
CA VAL A 132 2.28 7.20 9.61
C VAL A 132 3.67 6.57 9.78
N ASP A 133 4.30 6.12 8.68
CA ASP A 133 5.64 5.49 8.72
C ASP A 133 6.72 6.47 9.22
N ASP A 134 6.63 7.75 8.84
CA ASP A 134 7.52 8.81 9.31
C ASP A 134 7.35 9.05 10.81
N LEU A 135 6.10 9.05 11.29
CA LEU A 135 5.81 9.23 12.71
C LEU A 135 6.27 8.03 13.55
N GLU A 136 6.13 6.82 13.01
CA GLU A 136 6.70 5.60 13.61
C GLU A 136 8.22 5.69 13.76
N ARG A 137 8.90 6.16 12.70
CA ARG A 137 10.35 6.36 12.73
C ARG A 137 10.76 7.40 13.78
N ASP A 138 10.04 8.52 13.87
CA ASP A 138 10.32 9.57 14.84
C ASP A 138 10.19 9.06 16.29
N LEU A 139 9.17 8.22 16.56
CA LEU A 139 9.00 7.57 17.84
C LEU A 139 10.19 6.65 18.18
N GLU A 140 10.64 5.83 17.22
CA GLU A 140 11.77 4.92 17.40
C GLU A 140 13.08 5.67 17.64
N ILE A 141 13.35 6.74 16.89
CA ILE A 141 14.53 7.58 17.08
C ILE A 141 14.52 8.20 18.47
N ASN A 142 13.38 8.73 18.90
CA ASN A 142 13.26 9.32 20.24
C ASN A 142 13.44 8.26 21.35
N ARG A 143 12.86 7.07 21.19
CA ARG A 143 13.10 5.92 22.07
C ARG A 143 14.59 5.58 22.18
N ALA A 144 15.28 5.44 21.05
CA ALA A 144 16.71 5.13 21.03
C ALA A 144 17.54 6.22 21.72
N LYS A 145 17.20 7.50 21.51
CA LYS A 145 17.86 8.64 22.16
C LYS A 145 17.72 8.59 23.68
N ILE A 146 16.52 8.32 24.18
CA ILE A 146 16.25 8.25 25.63
C ILE A 146 16.97 7.05 26.25
N LEU A 147 16.92 5.88 25.61
CA LEU A 147 17.61 4.69 26.10
C LEU A 147 19.13 4.90 26.15
N LYS A 148 19.71 5.55 25.13
CA LYS A 148 21.12 5.92 25.13
C LYS A 148 21.47 6.86 26.29
N ASN A 149 20.65 7.88 26.54
CA ASN A 149 20.86 8.80 27.65
C ASN A 149 20.78 8.10 29.01
N ARG A 150 19.81 7.19 29.21
CA ARG A 150 19.72 6.37 30.43
C ARG A 150 21.00 5.55 30.64
N TYR A 151 21.52 4.93 29.58
CA TYR A 151 22.75 4.14 29.68
C TYR A 151 23.95 5.00 30.10
N HIS A 152 24.11 6.19 29.52
CA HIS A 152 25.17 7.12 29.91
C HIS A 152 25.05 7.62 31.35
N LEU A 153 23.82 7.79 31.87
CA LEU A 153 23.59 8.20 33.26
C LEU A 153 23.88 7.08 34.27
N TRP A 154 23.90 5.83 33.81
CA TRP A 154 24.13 4.66 34.67
C TRP A 154 25.61 4.30 34.79
N LYS A 155 26.47 4.87 33.94
CA LYS A 155 27.93 4.67 33.92
C LYS A 155 28.63 5.83 34.62
#